data_AF-A0A523QM02-F1
#
_entry.id   AF-A0A523QM02-F1
#
_cell.length_a   1.000
_cell.length_b   1.000
_cell.length_c   1.000
_cell.angle_alpha   90.00
_cell.angle_beta   90.00
_cell.angle_gamma   90.00
#
_symmetry.space_group_name_H-M   'P 1'
#
loop_
_entity.id
_entity.type
_entity.pdbx_description
1 polymer ?
#
loop_
_entity_poly.entity_id
_entity_poly.type
_entity_poly.pdbx_seq_one_letter_code
_entity_poly.pdbx_strand_id
1 'polypeptide(L)'
;MSDTNKLSAMAMAKNRKEGIIMYKGMRFGAFVFIIASVLLGSSVAPAQGKGKGHSEKPLGWEMGEKKGWTSDVPPRIEKKGGWMPPGLSKDEQAEWKDGRPPGWSRGEKEGWESADMPPGLAKRSGQLPPGLAKSTPPGWKKWNNAKKKQWEKELGEARGKVRGRAKKLKDFSEEDLNSALLSIEAAVRKGVPIGHALGLVEKVMEKGIKGRGIETATRAIAYGVGREINFNELGKSVHKMLDEGLRDDDLSIEIYKEVARRHQEGLEAKEAIQQEKEKGKKK
;
A
#
# COMPACT_ATOMS: atom_id res chain seq x y z
N MET A 1 2.88 -56.51 3.39
CA MET A 1 2.91 -55.39 2.42
C MET A 1 3.44 -55.96 1.11
N SER A 2 2.57 -56.11 0.12
CA SER A 2 2.83 -56.88 -1.10
C SER A 2 3.65 -56.09 -2.13
N ASP A 3 4.57 -56.79 -2.80
CA ASP A 3 5.51 -56.26 -3.81
C ASP A 3 4.85 -55.65 -5.05
N THR A 4 3.54 -55.81 -5.21
CA THR A 4 2.74 -55.21 -6.29
C THR A 4 2.67 -53.68 -6.21
N ASN A 5 2.83 -53.09 -5.02
CA ASN A 5 2.75 -51.63 -4.86
C ASN A 5 4.03 -50.88 -5.27
N LYS A 6 5.20 -51.56 -5.34
CA LYS A 6 6.47 -50.91 -5.76
C LYS A 6 6.58 -50.74 -7.27
N LEU A 7 6.01 -51.65 -8.06
CA LEU A 7 6.10 -51.59 -9.53
C LEU A 7 5.21 -50.50 -10.15
N SER A 8 4.06 -50.17 -9.53
CA SER A 8 3.19 -49.09 -10.00
C SER A 8 3.80 -47.69 -9.80
N ALA A 9 4.56 -47.49 -8.72
CA ALA A 9 5.25 -46.23 -8.44
C ALA A 9 6.44 -45.96 -9.38
N MET A 10 7.15 -47.02 -9.84
CA MET A 10 8.25 -46.87 -10.79
C MET A 10 7.79 -46.60 -12.23
N ALA A 11 6.62 -47.10 -12.65
CA ALA A 11 6.07 -46.83 -13.97
C ALA A 11 5.63 -45.37 -14.17
N MET A 12 5.20 -44.68 -13.11
CA MET A 12 4.79 -43.26 -13.21
C MET A 12 5.95 -42.26 -13.24
N ALA A 13 7.17 -42.66 -12.84
CA ALA A 13 8.33 -41.75 -12.84
C ALA A 13 9.01 -41.61 -14.21
N LYS A 14 8.71 -42.48 -15.18
CA LYS A 14 9.41 -42.52 -16.48
C LYS A 14 8.75 -41.71 -17.60
N ASN A 15 7.50 -41.23 -17.43
CA ASN A 15 6.75 -40.49 -18.46
C ASN A 15 6.76 -38.96 -18.32
N ARG A 16 7.69 -38.37 -17.55
CA ARG A 16 7.76 -36.91 -17.34
C ARG A 16 8.97 -36.20 -17.97
N LYS A 17 9.70 -36.86 -18.86
CA LYS A 17 10.93 -36.30 -19.46
C LYS A 17 10.91 -36.05 -20.97
N GLU A 18 9.81 -36.31 -21.67
CA GLU A 18 9.76 -36.15 -23.13
C GLU A 18 8.58 -35.29 -23.59
N GLY A 19 8.64 -33.98 -23.31
CA GLY A 19 7.55 -33.10 -23.71
C GLY A 19 7.83 -31.60 -23.66
N ILE A 20 9.05 -31.14 -23.95
CA ILE A 20 9.30 -29.72 -24.27
C ILE A 20 10.40 -29.61 -25.32
N ILE A 21 10.10 -29.99 -26.56
CA ILE A 21 10.81 -29.53 -27.77
C ILE A 21 9.74 -28.98 -28.71
N MET A 22 10.08 -27.88 -29.38
CA MET A 22 9.35 -27.15 -30.43
C MET A 22 8.39 -26.05 -29.95
N TYR A 23 8.85 -24.80 -30.00
CA TYR A 23 8.38 -23.82 -30.99
C TYR A 23 9.46 -22.74 -31.18
N LYS A 24 10.46 -23.07 -32.02
CA LYS A 24 11.23 -22.08 -32.78
C LYS A 24 10.41 -21.79 -34.04
N GLY A 25 10.01 -20.54 -34.25
CA GLY A 25 9.59 -20.07 -35.58
C GLY A 25 8.22 -19.41 -35.65
N MET A 26 8.15 -18.12 -35.29
CA MET A 26 7.21 -17.17 -35.91
C MET A 26 7.97 -15.83 -36.01
N ARG A 27 8.80 -15.69 -37.05
CA ARG A 27 8.47 -14.95 -38.28
C ARG A 27 8.08 -13.51 -37.99
N PHE A 28 9.10 -12.66 -38.07
CA PHE A 28 9.07 -11.33 -38.68
C PHE A 28 7.83 -11.11 -39.56
N GLY A 29 6.89 -10.30 -39.06
CA GLY A 29 5.82 -9.70 -39.82
C GLY A 29 5.96 -8.19 -39.70
N ALA A 30 6.46 -7.57 -40.77
CA ALA A 30 6.60 -6.13 -40.91
C ALA A 30 5.23 -5.44 -40.75
N PHE A 31 5.10 -4.58 -39.75
CA PHE A 31 4.10 -3.51 -39.76
C PHE A 31 4.83 -2.18 -39.83
N VAL A 32 5.35 -1.90 -41.03
CA VAL A 32 5.58 -0.54 -41.51
C VAL A 32 4.21 -0.07 -41.99
N PHE A 33 3.49 0.68 -41.17
CA PHE A 33 2.44 1.56 -41.66
C PHE A 33 2.76 2.98 -41.25
N ILE A 34 3.15 3.71 -42.30
CA ILE A 34 3.38 5.14 -42.39
C ILE A 34 2.09 5.86 -41.96
N ILE A 35 2.16 6.66 -40.91
CA ILE A 35 1.33 7.86 -40.78
C ILE A 35 2.29 9.02 -40.54
N ALA A 36 2.97 9.39 -41.62
CA ALA A 36 3.36 10.76 -41.84
C ALA A 36 2.08 11.57 -42.15
N SER A 37 2.06 12.83 -41.69
CA SER A 37 1.06 13.88 -41.98
C SER A 37 0.02 14.13 -40.89
N VAL A 38 0.41 14.82 -39.81
CA VAL A 38 -0.28 16.05 -39.34
C VAL A 38 0.77 16.99 -38.73
N LEU A 39 1.52 17.67 -39.60
CA LEU A 39 2.18 18.94 -39.27
C LEU A 39 1.32 20.07 -39.86
N LEU A 40 0.34 20.50 -39.09
CA LEU A 40 -0.35 21.79 -39.20
C LEU A 40 -0.50 22.22 -37.74
N GLY A 41 0.36 23.09 -37.21
CA GLY A 41 0.29 24.51 -37.52
C GLY A 41 -0.61 25.17 -36.47
N SER A 42 -0.06 25.46 -35.29
CA SER A 42 -0.67 26.34 -34.29
C SER A 42 0.42 26.95 -33.43
N SER A 43 1.02 28.01 -33.96
CA SER A 43 1.71 29.02 -33.17
C SER A 43 0.68 29.67 -32.24
N VAL A 44 0.74 29.40 -30.95
CA VAL A 44 -0.03 30.18 -29.96
C VAL A 44 0.96 31.02 -29.16
N ALA A 45 0.83 32.32 -29.36
CA ALA A 45 1.54 33.37 -28.65
C ALA A 45 1.28 33.29 -27.13
N PRO A 46 2.20 33.79 -26.28
CA PRO A 46 1.98 33.90 -24.86
C PRO A 46 0.94 35.00 -24.58
N ALA A 47 -0.30 34.59 -24.29
CA ALA A 47 -1.34 35.48 -23.78
C ALA A 47 -1.05 35.81 -22.31
N GLN A 48 -0.45 36.97 -22.07
CA GLN A 48 -0.31 37.60 -20.77
C GLN A 48 -1.69 38.15 -20.32
N GLY A 49 -2.55 37.26 -19.82
CA GLY A 49 -3.89 37.57 -19.34
C GLY A 49 -3.93 37.84 -17.84
N LYS A 50 -4.00 39.11 -17.46
CA LYS A 50 -4.27 39.61 -16.11
C LYS A 50 -5.78 39.48 -15.84
N GLY A 51 -6.24 38.29 -15.43
CA GLY A 51 -7.65 37.99 -15.15
C GLY A 51 -7.98 38.06 -13.67
N LYS A 52 -8.79 39.04 -13.28
CA LYS A 52 -9.40 39.16 -11.93
C LYS A 52 -10.22 37.91 -11.63
N GLY A 53 -10.10 37.41 -10.39
CA GLY A 53 -10.83 36.26 -9.90
C GLY A 53 -12.34 36.41 -10.06
N HIS A 54 -12.94 35.41 -10.70
CA HIS A 54 -14.37 35.16 -10.61
C HIS A 54 -14.53 33.83 -9.87
N SER A 55 -15.03 33.91 -8.63
CA SER A 55 -15.48 32.75 -7.89
C SER A 55 -16.76 32.23 -8.56
N GLU A 56 -16.66 31.12 -9.28
CA GLU A 56 -17.84 30.34 -9.64
C GLU A 56 -18.48 29.85 -8.34
N LYS A 57 -19.58 30.49 -7.97
CA LYS A 57 -20.47 30.00 -6.94
C LYS A 57 -21.11 28.71 -7.46
N PRO A 58 -21.19 27.64 -6.66
CA PRO A 58 -21.84 26.40 -7.09
C PRO A 58 -23.31 26.67 -7.45
N LEU A 59 -23.78 26.00 -8.51
CA LEU A 59 -25.18 25.95 -8.93
C LEU A 59 -26.05 25.51 -7.73
N GLY A 60 -26.88 26.42 -7.23
CA GLY A 60 -27.76 26.19 -6.07
C GLY A 60 -27.85 27.32 -5.04
N TRP A 61 -27.15 28.45 -5.24
CA TRP A 61 -27.06 29.53 -4.24
C TRP A 61 -28.05 30.70 -4.37
N GLU A 62 -28.97 30.68 -5.34
CA GLU A 62 -29.83 31.85 -5.64
C GLU A 62 -31.34 31.72 -5.35
N MET A 63 -31.82 30.65 -4.71
CA MET A 63 -33.22 30.66 -4.22
C MET A 63 -33.26 30.46 -2.72
N GLY A 64 -33.71 31.52 -2.06
CA GLY A 64 -33.71 31.67 -0.62
C GLY A 64 -34.55 30.62 0.08
N GLU A 65 -33.96 30.07 1.15
CA GLU A 65 -34.64 29.73 2.40
C GLU A 65 -33.54 29.43 3.45
N LYS A 66 -32.93 30.50 3.98
CA LYS A 66 -31.99 30.41 5.11
C LYS A 66 -32.76 30.28 6.45
N LYS A 67 -33.54 29.22 6.60
CA LYS A 67 -34.11 28.82 7.90
C LYS A 67 -33.75 27.36 8.16
N GLY A 68 -32.64 27.15 8.88
CA GLY A 68 -32.27 25.82 9.40
C GLY A 68 -30.79 25.44 9.32
N TRP A 69 -29.94 26.23 8.66
CA TRP A 69 -28.51 25.93 8.54
C TRP A 69 -27.69 26.72 9.56
N THR A 70 -27.23 26.06 10.62
CA THR A 70 -26.28 26.60 11.61
C THR A 70 -24.81 26.45 11.19
N SER A 71 -24.52 25.89 10.01
CA SER A 71 -23.15 25.68 9.53
C SER A 71 -23.07 25.71 8.00
N ASP A 72 -22.24 26.61 7.46
CA ASP A 72 -21.94 26.81 6.03
C ASP A 72 -21.01 25.73 5.43
N VAL A 73 -21.03 24.50 5.95
CA VAL A 73 -20.13 23.42 5.53
C VAL A 73 -20.96 22.26 4.94
N PRO A 74 -20.70 21.83 3.69
CA PRO A 74 -21.38 20.67 3.12
C PRO A 74 -21.13 19.41 3.98
N PRO A 75 -22.09 18.44 4.07
CA PRO A 75 -22.07 17.34 5.05
C PRO A 75 -20.95 16.27 4.92
N ARG A 76 -19.80 16.58 4.31
CA ARG A 76 -18.67 15.64 4.15
C ARG A 76 -17.27 16.24 4.31
N ILE A 77 -17.17 17.52 4.64
CA ILE A 77 -15.88 18.18 4.85
C ILE A 77 -15.92 18.79 6.25
N GLU A 78 -16.04 17.95 7.28
CA GLU A 78 -15.78 18.39 8.65
C GLU A 78 -14.41 19.08 8.67
N LYS A 79 -14.35 20.28 9.24
CA LYS A 79 -13.10 21.01 9.46
C LYS A 79 -12.11 20.03 10.09
N LYS A 80 -10.92 19.91 9.50
CA LYS A 80 -9.80 19.00 9.89
C LYS A 80 -9.32 19.23 11.33
N GLY A 81 -10.18 19.04 12.33
CA GLY A 81 -9.79 18.73 13.69
C GLY A 81 -9.13 17.37 13.60
N GLY A 82 -7.80 17.37 13.55
CA GLY A 82 -6.99 16.23 13.14
C GLY A 82 -7.32 14.99 13.95
N TRP A 83 -8.15 14.10 13.39
CA TRP A 83 -8.39 12.79 13.97
C TRP A 83 -7.05 12.09 14.11
N MET A 84 -6.73 11.66 15.33
CA MET A 84 -5.48 10.99 15.67
C MET A 84 -5.78 9.54 16.07
N PRO A 85 -5.11 8.54 15.47
CA PRO A 85 -5.32 7.15 15.81
C PRO A 85 -4.97 6.87 17.28
N PRO A 86 -5.82 6.13 18.01
CA PRO A 86 -5.59 5.83 19.40
C PRO A 86 -4.47 4.81 19.58
N GLY A 87 -3.50 5.07 20.46
CA GLY A 87 -2.42 4.13 20.78
C GLY A 87 -1.23 4.19 19.82
N LEU A 88 -1.02 5.32 19.15
CA LEU A 88 0.26 5.68 18.55
C LEU A 88 1.31 5.92 19.64
N SER A 89 2.59 5.69 19.33
CA SER A 89 3.69 6.07 20.24
C SER A 89 3.79 7.59 20.40
N LYS A 90 4.49 8.08 21.43
CA LYS A 90 4.69 9.54 21.60
C LYS A 90 5.37 10.18 20.39
N ASP A 91 6.31 9.46 19.77
CA ASP A 91 7.01 9.92 18.57
C ASP A 91 6.06 9.97 17.38
N GLU A 92 5.24 8.93 17.18
CA GLU A 92 4.22 8.89 16.12
C GLU A 92 3.14 9.97 16.31
N GLN A 93 2.75 10.24 17.57
CA GLN A 93 1.82 11.33 17.91
C GLN A 93 2.44 12.70 17.65
N ALA A 94 3.73 12.90 17.97
CA ALA A 94 4.44 14.15 17.72
C ALA A 94 4.60 14.46 16.22
N GLU A 95 4.67 13.41 15.40
CA GLU A 95 4.63 13.52 13.94
C GLU A 95 3.20 13.75 13.39
N TRP A 96 2.16 13.43 14.17
CA TRP A 96 0.76 13.62 13.79
C TRP A 96 0.33 15.09 13.92
N LYS A 97 0.79 15.95 13.02
CA LYS A 97 0.48 17.40 13.02
C LYS A 97 -0.65 17.71 12.03
N ASP A 98 -1.62 18.53 12.44
CA ASP A 98 -2.71 19.01 11.57
C ASP A 98 -3.55 17.90 10.89
N GLY A 99 -3.73 16.77 11.58
CA GLY A 99 -4.47 15.61 11.05
C GLY A 99 -3.71 14.79 10.01
N ARG A 100 -2.39 15.01 9.92
CA ARG A 100 -1.51 14.36 8.96
C ARG A 100 -0.81 13.16 9.62
N PRO A 101 -0.87 11.94 9.07
CA PRO A 101 -0.19 10.79 9.63
C PRO A 101 1.33 10.95 9.78
N PRO A 102 1.99 10.09 10.60
CA PRO A 102 3.40 10.20 10.92
C PRO A 102 4.23 10.17 9.62
N GLY A 103 5.27 10.99 9.53
CA GLY A 103 6.08 11.19 8.32
C GLY A 103 5.58 12.29 7.37
N TRP A 104 4.57 13.07 7.74
CA TRP A 104 4.02 14.14 6.88
C TRP A 104 4.55 15.55 7.10
N SER A 105 5.02 15.89 8.30
CA SER A 105 5.45 17.26 8.64
C SER A 105 6.85 17.61 8.14
N ARG A 106 7.60 16.63 7.66
CA ARG A 106 8.92 16.81 7.06
C ARG A 106 8.78 16.49 5.57
N GLY A 107 8.48 17.52 4.78
CA GLY A 107 8.39 17.40 3.32
C GLY A 107 9.60 16.65 2.78
N GLU A 108 9.39 15.70 1.87
CA GLU A 108 10.41 14.79 1.33
C GLU A 108 11.62 14.56 2.25
N LYS A 109 11.62 13.48 3.07
CA LYS A 109 12.81 12.68 3.49
C LYS A 109 13.14 12.48 4.97
N GLU A 110 12.28 12.78 5.94
CA GLU A 110 12.66 12.49 7.34
C GLU A 110 11.50 11.84 8.11
N GLY A 111 11.42 10.52 8.02
CA GLY A 111 10.48 9.71 8.81
C GLY A 111 10.91 8.24 8.95
N TRP A 112 12.13 7.92 8.50
CA TRP A 112 12.83 6.65 8.70
C TRP A 112 14.25 6.96 9.19
N GLU A 113 14.39 7.98 10.03
CA GLU A 113 15.67 8.54 10.48
C GLU A 113 16.53 7.47 11.14
N SER A 114 17.38 6.88 10.32
CA SER A 114 18.81 6.91 10.54
C SER A 114 19.48 6.63 9.20
N ALA A 115 19.55 7.63 8.31
CA ALA A 115 20.70 7.92 7.43
C ALA A 115 20.38 9.08 6.50
N ASP A 116 21.07 10.19 6.73
CA ASP A 116 21.25 11.32 5.83
C ASP A 116 21.71 10.86 4.43
N MET A 117 20.76 10.65 3.52
CA MET A 117 21.10 10.63 2.09
C MET A 117 20.21 11.60 1.32
N PRO A 118 20.77 12.75 0.88
CA PRO A 118 20.07 13.65 -0.02
C PRO A 118 19.71 12.93 -1.33
N PRO A 119 18.72 13.43 -2.09
CA PRO A 119 18.12 12.75 -3.25
C PRO A 119 19.09 12.34 -4.38
N GLY A 120 20.36 12.75 -4.33
CA GLY A 120 21.42 12.29 -5.24
C GLY A 120 22.25 11.09 -4.76
N LEU A 121 22.20 10.71 -3.47
CA LEU A 121 23.06 9.67 -2.89
C LEU A 121 22.38 8.28 -2.74
N ALA A 122 21.05 8.23 -2.71
CA ALA A 122 20.29 6.96 -2.82
C ALA A 122 20.48 6.24 -4.17
N LYS A 123 20.97 6.95 -5.19
CA LYS A 123 21.18 6.44 -6.55
C LYS A 123 22.28 5.38 -6.69
N ARG A 124 23.00 4.99 -5.62
CA ARG A 124 24.16 4.07 -5.76
C ARG A 124 24.21 2.80 -4.92
N SER A 125 23.45 2.62 -3.84
CA SER A 125 23.71 1.46 -2.95
C SER A 125 22.61 0.41 -2.87
N GLY A 126 21.35 0.70 -3.22
CA GLY A 126 20.25 -0.25 -3.00
C GLY A 126 20.13 -0.75 -1.55
N GLN A 127 20.80 -0.06 -0.60
CA GLN A 127 20.88 -0.42 0.80
C GLN A 127 19.72 0.21 1.56
N LEU A 128 19.16 -0.60 2.47
CA LEU A 128 18.08 -0.19 3.35
C LEU A 128 18.56 0.88 4.33
N PRO A 129 17.67 1.77 4.79
CA PRO A 129 18.00 2.67 5.89
C PRO A 129 18.54 1.86 7.08
N PRO A 130 19.65 2.28 7.73
CA PRO A 130 20.27 1.60 8.87
C PRO A 130 19.32 1.11 9.99
N GLY A 131 18.21 1.82 10.26
CA GLY A 131 17.17 1.38 11.18
C GLY A 131 16.33 0.22 10.66
N LEU A 132 16.01 0.23 9.36
CA LEU A 132 15.27 -0.84 8.69
C LEU A 132 16.11 -2.11 8.55
N ALA A 133 17.41 -1.96 8.28
CA ALA A 133 18.36 -3.06 8.17
C ALA A 133 18.45 -3.88 9.47
N LYS A 134 18.24 -3.23 10.63
CA LYS A 134 18.18 -3.86 11.95
C LYS A 134 16.77 -4.34 12.34
N SER A 135 15.72 -3.83 11.70
CA SER A 135 14.35 -4.26 12.01
C SER A 135 14.12 -5.68 11.48
N THR A 136 14.01 -6.64 12.39
CA THR A 136 13.68 -8.03 12.05
C THR A 136 12.21 -8.25 12.35
N PRO A 137 11.52 -9.13 11.60
CA PRO A 137 10.09 -9.35 11.83
C PRO A 137 9.82 -9.87 13.25
N PRO A 138 8.62 -9.65 13.79
CA PRO A 138 8.26 -10.12 15.13
C PRO A 138 8.56 -11.60 15.33
N GLY A 139 9.30 -11.91 16.41
CA GLY A 139 9.70 -13.28 16.74
C GLY A 139 10.89 -13.84 15.96
N TRP A 140 11.58 -13.05 15.13
CA TRP A 140 12.74 -13.49 14.33
C TRP A 140 13.82 -14.24 15.14
N LYS A 141 14.12 -13.80 16.36
CA LYS A 141 15.10 -14.45 17.25
C LYS A 141 14.75 -15.91 17.56
N LYS A 142 13.45 -16.25 17.57
CA LYS A 142 12.93 -17.60 17.83
C LYS A 142 12.85 -18.46 16.57
N TRP A 143 13.07 -17.89 15.38
CA TRP A 143 13.00 -18.63 14.13
C TRP A 143 14.28 -19.43 13.90
N ASN A 144 14.13 -20.65 13.41
CA ASN A 144 15.25 -21.44 12.92
C ASN A 144 15.78 -20.89 11.57
N ASN A 145 16.96 -21.34 11.16
CA ASN A 145 17.61 -20.85 9.94
C ASN A 145 16.80 -21.16 8.67
N ALA A 146 16.07 -22.28 8.63
CA ALA A 146 15.22 -22.64 7.51
C ALA A 146 14.09 -21.62 7.31
N LYS A 147 13.38 -21.27 8.39
CA LYS A 147 12.30 -20.28 8.37
C LYS A 147 12.80 -18.88 8.00
N LYS A 148 13.98 -18.47 8.50
CA LYS A 148 14.61 -17.20 8.11
C LYS A 148 14.91 -17.14 6.61
N LYS A 149 15.57 -18.18 6.07
CA LYS A 149 15.86 -18.30 4.63
C LYS A 149 14.60 -18.31 3.77
N GLN A 150 13.57 -19.04 4.21
CA GLN A 150 12.28 -19.10 3.51
C GLN A 150 11.63 -17.71 3.46
N TRP A 151 11.61 -16.99 4.58
CA TRP A 151 11.08 -15.63 4.63
C TRP A 151 11.87 -14.65 3.74
N GLU A 152 13.21 -14.71 3.74
CA GLU A 152 14.05 -13.88 2.88
C GLU A 152 13.78 -14.16 1.39
N LYS A 153 13.60 -15.43 1.03
CA LYS A 153 13.23 -15.85 -0.32
C LYS A 153 11.87 -15.29 -0.72
N GLU A 154 10.85 -15.44 0.12
CA GLU A 154 9.50 -14.91 -0.11
C GLU A 154 9.49 -13.39 -0.26
N LEU A 155 10.26 -12.67 0.57
CA LEU A 155 10.42 -11.21 0.45
C LEU A 155 11.12 -10.83 -0.86
N GLY A 156 12.16 -11.58 -1.26
CA GLY A 156 12.84 -11.40 -2.54
C GLY A 156 11.92 -11.61 -3.74
N GLU A 157 11.09 -12.65 -3.70
CA GLU A 157 10.06 -12.92 -4.71
C GLU A 157 9.01 -11.80 -4.78
N ALA A 158 8.54 -11.32 -3.62
CA ALA A 158 7.60 -10.20 -3.56
C ALA A 158 8.20 -8.92 -4.16
N ARG A 159 9.46 -8.58 -3.84
CA ARG A 159 10.19 -7.47 -4.48
C ARG A 159 10.33 -7.68 -6.00
N GLY A 160 10.56 -8.91 -6.44
CA GLY A 160 10.58 -9.27 -7.86
C GLY A 160 9.25 -8.99 -8.56
N LYS A 161 8.11 -9.32 -7.91
CA LYS A 161 6.76 -9.05 -8.42
C LYS A 161 6.48 -7.54 -8.53
N VAL A 162 6.82 -6.75 -7.50
CA VAL A 162 6.70 -5.29 -7.53
C VAL A 162 7.48 -4.69 -8.71
N ARG A 163 8.74 -5.10 -8.93
CA ARG A 163 9.52 -4.67 -10.10
C ARG A 163 8.85 -5.07 -11.42
N GLY A 164 8.37 -6.30 -11.51
CA GLY A 164 7.67 -6.81 -12.69
C GLY A 164 6.39 -6.04 -12.99
N ARG A 165 5.66 -5.59 -11.95
CA ARG A 165 4.47 -4.77 -12.08
C ARG A 165 4.81 -3.34 -12.49
N ALA A 166 5.79 -2.71 -11.84
CA ALA A 166 6.23 -1.35 -12.15
C ALA A 166 6.61 -1.19 -13.63
N LYS A 167 7.35 -2.15 -14.20
CA LYS A 167 7.71 -2.16 -15.63
C LYS A 167 6.53 -2.16 -16.60
N LYS A 168 5.34 -2.60 -16.16
CA LYS A 168 4.12 -2.66 -16.97
C LYS A 168 3.30 -1.37 -16.88
N LEU A 169 3.60 -0.50 -15.93
CA LEU A 169 2.90 0.77 -15.73
C LEU A 169 3.60 1.87 -16.51
N LYS A 170 2.82 2.69 -17.23
CA LYS A 170 3.35 3.90 -17.85
C LYS A 170 3.66 4.94 -16.76
N ASP A 171 4.71 5.72 -16.98
CA ASP A 171 5.12 6.84 -16.11
C ASP A 171 5.45 6.48 -14.66
N PHE A 172 5.88 5.24 -14.39
CA PHE A 172 6.33 4.83 -13.07
C PHE A 172 7.84 5.06 -12.96
N SER A 173 8.26 6.02 -12.14
CA SER A 173 9.66 6.41 -12.03
C SER A 173 10.48 5.38 -11.25
N GLU A 174 11.81 5.44 -11.38
CA GLU A 174 12.71 4.61 -10.58
C GLU A 174 12.62 4.98 -9.08
N GLU A 175 12.37 6.26 -8.80
CA GLU A 175 12.08 6.78 -7.46
C GLU A 175 10.80 6.15 -6.87
N ASP A 176 9.73 6.06 -7.67
CA ASP A 176 8.48 5.39 -7.26
C ASP A 176 8.68 3.90 -7.00
N LEU A 177 9.48 3.23 -7.84
CA LEU A 177 9.84 1.83 -7.65
C LEU A 177 10.62 1.63 -6.35
N ASN A 178 11.62 2.48 -6.09
CA ASN A 178 12.38 2.40 -4.84
C ASN A 178 11.47 2.65 -3.63
N SER A 179 10.55 3.60 -3.71
CA SER A 179 9.56 3.83 -2.66
C SER A 179 8.68 2.59 -2.43
N ALA A 180 8.16 1.96 -3.49
CA ALA A 180 7.35 0.75 -3.38
C ALA A 180 8.12 -0.44 -2.77
N LEU A 181 9.39 -0.61 -3.16
CA LEU A 181 10.26 -1.68 -2.63
C LEU A 181 10.64 -1.47 -1.16
N LEU A 182 10.90 -0.24 -0.75
CA LEU A 182 11.17 0.09 0.65
C LEU A 182 9.90 -0.07 1.49
N SER A 183 8.76 0.36 0.97
CA SER A 183 7.45 0.31 1.62
C SER A 183 7.00 -1.12 1.93
N ILE A 184 7.10 -2.03 0.96
CA ILE A 184 6.77 -3.45 1.18
C ILE A 184 7.70 -4.07 2.24
N GLU A 185 9.01 -3.81 2.14
CA GLU A 185 9.98 -4.38 3.07
C GLU A 185 9.77 -3.85 4.50
N ALA A 186 9.53 -2.56 4.64
CA ALA A 186 9.22 -1.91 5.91
C ALA A 186 7.97 -2.50 6.56
N ALA A 187 6.86 -2.62 5.83
CA ALA A 187 5.61 -3.18 6.34
C ALA A 187 5.78 -4.63 6.80
N VAL A 188 6.47 -5.45 6.00
CA VAL A 188 6.71 -6.86 6.34
C VAL A 188 7.61 -6.99 7.56
N ARG A 189 8.67 -6.18 7.67
CA ARG A 189 9.54 -6.16 8.86
C ARG A 189 8.81 -5.69 10.11
N LYS A 190 7.80 -4.82 9.98
CA LYS A 190 6.89 -4.48 11.09
C LYS A 190 5.96 -5.62 11.47
N GLY A 191 5.79 -6.64 10.63
CA GLY A 191 4.99 -7.85 10.92
C GLY A 191 3.75 -8.01 10.05
N VAL A 192 3.56 -7.17 9.02
CA VAL A 192 2.48 -7.37 8.04
C VAL A 192 2.80 -8.62 7.22
N PRO A 193 1.83 -9.54 6.98
CA PRO A 193 2.07 -10.70 6.13
C PRO A 193 2.47 -10.28 4.70
N ILE A 194 3.49 -10.94 4.13
CA ILE A 194 4.08 -10.60 2.81
C ILE A 194 3.01 -10.50 1.73
N GLY A 195 2.08 -11.45 1.68
CA GLY A 195 1.00 -11.46 0.68
C GLY A 195 0.09 -10.23 0.77
N HIS A 196 -0.19 -9.74 1.98
CA HIS A 196 -1.03 -8.56 2.18
C HIS A 196 -0.29 -7.27 1.85
N ALA A 197 0.98 -7.15 2.26
CA ALA A 197 1.82 -6.00 1.90
C ALA A 197 2.01 -5.91 0.38
N LEU A 198 2.30 -7.04 -0.28
CA LEU A 198 2.42 -7.11 -1.73
C LEU A 198 1.11 -6.76 -2.44
N GLY A 199 0.00 -7.38 -2.04
CA GLY A 199 -1.31 -7.15 -2.65
C GLY A 199 -1.74 -5.69 -2.54
N LEU A 200 -1.51 -5.04 -1.39
CA LEU A 200 -1.70 -3.60 -1.24
C LEU A 200 -0.84 -2.83 -2.24
N VAL A 201 0.48 -3.04 -2.24
CA VAL A 201 1.42 -2.28 -3.07
C VAL A 201 1.07 -2.42 -4.56
N GLU A 202 0.77 -3.63 -5.04
CA GLU A 202 0.35 -3.85 -6.42
C GLU A 202 -0.94 -3.09 -6.74
N LYS A 203 -1.95 -3.16 -5.86
CA LYS A 203 -3.24 -2.49 -6.08
C LYS A 203 -3.12 -0.96 -6.02
N VAL A 204 -2.31 -0.38 -5.12
CA VAL A 204 -2.10 1.09 -5.09
C VAL A 204 -1.38 1.57 -6.36
N MET A 205 -0.37 0.82 -6.82
CA MET A 205 0.32 1.12 -8.08
C MET A 205 -0.62 1.06 -9.29
N GLU A 206 -1.51 0.06 -9.33
CA GLU A 206 -2.56 -0.06 -10.35
C GLU A 206 -3.51 1.13 -10.39
N LYS A 207 -3.75 1.75 -9.23
CA LYS A 207 -4.60 2.93 -9.10
C LYS A 207 -3.86 4.25 -9.37
N GLY A 208 -2.62 4.18 -9.83
CA GLY A 208 -1.79 5.34 -10.17
C GLY A 208 -1.17 6.04 -8.96
N ILE A 209 -1.26 5.45 -7.76
CA ILE A 209 -0.62 5.98 -6.56
C ILE A 209 0.88 5.69 -6.65
N LYS A 210 1.70 6.70 -6.35
CA LYS A 210 3.15 6.73 -6.58
C LYS A 210 3.87 7.24 -5.33
N GLY A 211 5.18 7.02 -5.28
CA GLY A 211 6.08 7.47 -4.21
C GLY A 211 5.45 7.47 -2.81
N ARG A 212 5.30 8.67 -2.26
CA ARG A 212 4.77 8.91 -0.90
C ARG A 212 3.40 8.29 -0.64
N GLY A 213 2.50 8.22 -1.62
CA GLY A 213 1.19 7.60 -1.43
C GLY A 213 1.28 6.10 -1.14
N ILE A 214 2.25 5.40 -1.74
CA ILE A 214 2.53 3.98 -1.45
C ILE A 214 3.10 3.82 -0.04
N GLU A 215 4.03 4.70 0.34
CA GLU A 215 4.64 4.67 1.66
C GLU A 215 3.62 4.90 2.78
N THR A 216 2.76 5.91 2.64
CA THR A 216 1.76 6.25 3.65
C THR A 216 0.71 5.15 3.80
N ALA A 217 0.23 4.57 2.69
CA ALA A 217 -0.72 3.46 2.72
C ALA A 217 -0.15 2.19 3.38
N THR A 218 1.10 1.83 3.05
CA THR A 218 1.77 0.66 3.66
C THR A 218 2.08 0.87 5.14
N ARG A 219 2.43 2.11 5.53
CA ARG A 219 2.59 2.50 6.94
C ARG A 219 1.29 2.38 7.71
N ALA A 220 0.17 2.81 7.12
CA ALA A 220 -1.16 2.70 7.71
C ALA A 220 -1.60 1.23 7.90
N ILE A 221 -1.29 0.32 6.96
CA ILE A 221 -1.52 -1.11 7.19
C ILE A 221 -0.61 -1.65 8.30
N ALA A 222 0.66 -1.22 8.36
CA ALA A 222 1.59 -1.68 9.39
C ALA A 222 1.18 -1.28 10.81
N TYR A 223 0.42 -0.21 10.97
CA TYR A 223 -0.20 0.18 12.25
C TYR A 223 -1.17 -0.88 12.80
N GLY A 224 -1.71 -1.74 11.94
CA GLY A 224 -2.51 -2.90 12.35
C GLY A 224 -1.73 -3.99 13.07
N VAL A 225 -0.40 -4.02 12.95
CA VAL A 225 0.39 -5.04 13.63
C VAL A 225 0.34 -4.83 15.15
N GLY A 226 0.08 -5.90 15.89
CA GLY A 226 -0.08 -5.85 17.35
C GLY A 226 -1.49 -5.46 17.82
N ARG A 227 -2.41 -5.16 16.89
CA ARG A 227 -3.82 -4.82 17.20
C ARG A 227 -4.80 -5.96 16.97
N GLU A 228 -4.28 -7.17 16.79
CA GLU A 228 -5.05 -8.41 16.58
C GLU A 228 -6.08 -8.32 15.44
N ILE A 229 -5.81 -7.49 14.43
CA ILE A 229 -6.71 -7.35 13.30
C ILE A 229 -6.57 -8.52 12.30
N ASN A 230 -7.66 -8.86 11.63
CA ASN A 230 -7.65 -9.78 10.50
C ASN A 230 -7.19 -9.05 9.23
N PHE A 231 -5.94 -9.27 8.80
CA PHE A 231 -5.39 -8.63 7.60
C PHE A 231 -6.12 -9.01 6.30
N ASN A 232 -6.82 -10.15 6.23
CA ASN A 232 -7.64 -10.49 5.07
C ASN A 232 -8.83 -9.53 4.94
N GLU A 233 -9.49 -9.22 6.05
CA GLU A 233 -10.63 -8.32 6.07
C GLU A 233 -10.19 -6.87 5.90
N LEU A 234 -9.07 -6.47 6.52
CA LEU A 234 -8.47 -5.16 6.28
C LEU A 234 -8.15 -5.00 4.78
N GLY A 235 -7.49 -5.98 4.15
CA GLY A 235 -7.17 -5.94 2.72
C GLY A 235 -8.40 -5.75 1.83
N LYS A 236 -9.53 -6.41 2.15
CA LYS A 236 -10.81 -6.20 1.46
C LYS A 236 -11.32 -4.76 1.62
N SER A 237 -11.29 -4.22 2.84
CA SER A 237 -11.67 -2.82 3.10
C SER A 237 -10.79 -1.85 2.31
N VAL A 238 -9.46 -2.04 2.28
CA VAL A 238 -8.55 -1.16 1.54
C VAL A 238 -8.75 -1.24 0.03
N HIS A 239 -9.01 -2.45 -0.51
CA HIS A 239 -9.34 -2.60 -1.92
C HIS A 239 -10.63 -1.83 -2.28
N LYS A 240 -11.64 -1.90 -1.43
CA LYS A 240 -12.88 -1.14 -1.59
C LYS A 240 -12.63 0.37 -1.58
N MET A 241 -11.85 0.89 -0.62
CA MET A 241 -11.45 2.31 -0.56
C MET A 241 -10.75 2.76 -1.85
N LEU A 242 -9.83 1.94 -2.37
CA LEU A 242 -9.14 2.21 -3.63
C LEU A 242 -10.07 2.22 -4.84
N ASP A 243 -11.06 1.33 -4.86
CA ASP A 243 -12.07 1.25 -5.90
C ASP A 243 -13.08 2.42 -5.82
N GLU A 244 -13.36 2.93 -4.62
CA GLU A 244 -14.13 4.17 -4.36
C GLU A 244 -13.38 5.45 -4.70
N GLY A 245 -12.11 5.34 -5.12
CA GLY A 245 -11.32 6.48 -5.59
C GLY A 245 -10.50 7.18 -4.52
N LEU A 246 -10.39 6.64 -3.30
CA LEU A 246 -9.50 7.19 -2.28
C LEU A 246 -8.05 7.04 -2.74
N ARG A 247 -7.25 8.10 -2.53
CA ARG A 247 -5.85 8.17 -2.94
C ARG A 247 -4.99 8.74 -1.81
N ASP A 248 -3.69 8.48 -1.92
CA ASP A 248 -2.62 9.07 -1.12
C ASP A 248 -2.96 9.15 0.39
N ASP A 249 -3.14 10.38 0.82
CA ASP A 249 -3.31 10.81 2.20
C ASP A 249 -4.68 10.41 2.77
N ASP A 250 -5.75 10.61 1.98
CA ASP A 250 -7.11 10.25 2.37
C ASP A 250 -7.24 8.73 2.51
N LEU A 251 -6.64 7.97 1.58
CA LEU A 251 -6.55 6.52 1.68
C LEU A 251 -5.88 6.10 2.99
N SER A 252 -4.74 6.69 3.30
CA SER A 252 -3.97 6.35 4.50
C SER A 252 -4.76 6.63 5.78
N ILE A 253 -5.43 7.79 5.86
CA ILE A 253 -6.28 8.17 7.00
C ILE A 253 -7.42 7.16 7.19
N GLU A 254 -8.10 6.76 6.12
CA GLU A 254 -9.18 5.78 6.20
C GLU A 254 -8.69 4.37 6.57
N ILE A 255 -7.49 3.97 6.14
CA ILE A 255 -6.86 2.74 6.62
C ILE A 255 -6.61 2.82 8.14
N TYR A 256 -6.09 3.93 8.65
CA TYR A 256 -5.88 4.10 10.10
C TYR A 256 -7.19 4.01 10.88
N LYS A 257 -8.25 4.68 10.40
CA LYS A 257 -9.60 4.63 11.01
C LYS A 257 -10.15 3.22 11.04
N GLU A 258 -10.03 2.51 9.92
CA GLU A 258 -10.51 1.13 9.79
C GLU A 258 -9.77 0.17 10.73
N VAL A 259 -8.45 0.33 10.87
CA VAL A 259 -7.66 -0.43 11.85
C VAL A 259 -8.10 -0.13 13.28
N ALA A 260 -8.28 1.15 13.62
CA ALA A 260 -8.70 1.56 14.95
C ALA A 260 -10.10 1.03 15.30
N ARG A 261 -11.05 1.15 14.37
CA ARG A 261 -12.42 0.63 14.49
C ARG A 261 -12.43 -0.87 14.75
N ARG A 262 -11.73 -1.65 13.92
CA ARG A 262 -11.67 -3.13 14.05
C ARG A 262 -11.00 -3.57 15.35
N HIS A 263 -9.98 -2.84 15.78
CA HIS A 263 -9.33 -3.12 17.05
C HIS A 263 -10.29 -2.93 18.23
N GLN A 264 -11.03 -1.81 18.23
CA GLN A 264 -12.04 -1.51 19.24
C GLN A 264 -13.15 -2.58 19.28
N GLU A 265 -13.69 -2.94 18.12
CA GLU A 265 -14.71 -4.02 18.00
C GLU A 265 -14.19 -5.35 18.55
N GLY A 266 -12.91 -5.67 18.32
CA GLY A 266 -12.27 -6.86 18.86
C GLY A 266 -12.13 -6.83 20.39
N LEU A 267 -11.88 -5.66 20.99
CA LEU A 267 -11.83 -5.50 22.45
C LEU A 267 -13.22 -5.67 23.08
N GLU A 268 -14.24 -5.03 22.51
CA GLU A 268 -15.62 -5.12 22.98
C GLU A 268 -16.16 -6.56 22.89
N ALA A 269 -15.88 -7.26 21.78
CA ALA A 269 -16.27 -8.66 21.63
C ALA A 269 -15.62 -9.57 22.68
N LYS A 270 -14.34 -9.35 23.01
CA LYS A 270 -13.64 -10.11 24.05
C LYS A 270 -14.22 -9.83 25.43
N GLU A 271 -14.54 -8.59 25.73
CA GLU A 271 -15.16 -8.19 26.99
C GLU A 271 -16.54 -8.85 27.15
N ALA A 272 -17.37 -8.82 26.11
CA ALA A 272 -18.68 -9.47 26.11
C ALA A 272 -18.57 -10.98 26.39
N ILE A 273 -17.66 -11.69 25.70
CA ILE A 273 -17.40 -13.12 25.92
C ILE A 273 -16.95 -13.40 27.36
N GLN A 274 -16.11 -12.52 27.93
CA GLN A 274 -15.63 -12.67 29.31
C GLN A 274 -16.77 -12.49 30.32
N GLN A 275 -17.62 -11.48 30.14
CA GLN A 275 -18.80 -11.26 30.99
C GLN A 275 -19.79 -12.43 30.92
N GLU A 276 -20.00 -13.03 29.74
CA GLU A 276 -20.85 -14.23 29.59
C GLU A 276 -20.28 -15.44 30.33
N LYS A 277 -18.96 -15.67 30.25
CA LYS A 277 -18.28 -16.74 31.00
C LYS A 277 -18.40 -16.55 32.51
N GLU A 278 -18.33 -15.33 33.01
CA GLU A 278 -18.47 -15.02 34.43
C GLU A 278 -19.91 -15.20 34.92
N LYS A 279 -20.90 -14.81 34.12
CA LYS A 279 -22.32 -15.08 34.41
C LYS A 279 -22.62 -16.57 34.42
N GLY A 280 -22.01 -17.34 33.52
CA GLY A 280 -22.16 -18.80 33.45
C GLY A 280 -21.59 -19.55 34.67
N LYS A 281 -20.52 -19.04 35.30
CA LYS A 281 -19.90 -19.64 36.50
C LYS A 281 -20.69 -19.39 37.80
N LYS A 282 -21.61 -18.43 37.82
CA LYS A 282 -22.42 -18.07 38.99
C LYS A 282 -23.76 -18.81 39.06
N LYS A 283 -24.09 -19.60 38.04
CA LYS A 283 -25.26 -20.49 38.01
C LYS A 283 -24.83 -21.89 38.40
#